data_AF-A0A1B6ERD5-F1
#
_entry.id   AF-A0A1B6ERD5-F1
#
_cell.length_a   1.000
_cell.length_b   1.000
_cell.length_c   1.000
_cell.angle_alpha   90.00
_cell.angle_beta   90.00
_cell.angle_gamma   90.00
#
_symmetry.space_group_name_H-M   'P 1'
#
loop_
_entity.id
_entity.type
_entity.pdbx_description
1 polymer ?
#
loop_
_entity_poly.entity_id
_entity_poly.type
_entity_poly.pdbx_seq_one_letter_code
_entity_poly.pdbx_strand_id
1 'polypeptide(L)'
;TYAETAKVVKVAILPKEYPEIHLRPEDLSLVEDAVIHEIALGTPCKVQFGGIHFRPGHIIVDCIDEETAKWLSEITPKLKTWKGVDLRACLGDEIPRAHNITVFFPRCTGK
;
A
#
# COMPACT_ATOMS: atom_id res chain seq x y z
N THR A 1 14.85 13.45 -24.45
CA THR A 1 15.68 13.02 -23.31
C THR A 1 14.80 12.96 -22.08
N TYR A 2 15.02 11.97 -21.21
CA TYR A 2 14.34 11.70 -19.93
C TYR A 2 13.07 10.85 -19.97
N ALA A 3 13.28 9.54 -20.13
CA ALA A 3 12.57 8.56 -19.31
C ALA A 3 13.62 7.52 -18.90
N GLU A 4 14.59 7.95 -18.07
CA GLU A 4 15.23 7.01 -17.17
C GLU A 4 14.10 6.50 -16.28
N THR A 5 13.46 5.43 -16.71
CA THR A 5 12.64 4.57 -15.88
C THR A 5 13.57 4.03 -14.80
N ALA A 6 13.72 4.81 -13.72
CA ALA A 6 14.07 4.25 -12.43
C ALA A 6 13.14 3.04 -12.26
N LYS A 7 13.71 1.85 -12.04
CA LYS A 7 12.94 0.62 -11.88
C LYS A 7 12.20 0.70 -10.56
N VAL A 8 11.07 1.40 -10.55
CA VAL A 8 10.26 1.58 -9.35
C VAL A 8 9.60 0.25 -9.04
N VAL A 9 9.92 -0.30 -7.88
CA VAL A 9 9.37 -1.54 -7.35
C VAL A 9 8.07 -1.21 -6.64
N LYS A 10 6.96 -1.72 -7.17
CA LYS A 10 5.65 -1.55 -6.54
C LYS A 10 5.51 -2.53 -5.40
N VAL A 11 4.96 -2.08 -4.28
CA VAL A 11 4.65 -2.92 -3.12
C VAL A 11 3.22 -2.65 -2.72
N ALA A 12 2.35 -3.65 -2.77
CA ALA A 12 1.01 -3.53 -2.23
C ALA A 12 0.99 -3.99 -0.79
N ILE A 13 0.41 -3.19 0.09
CA ILE A 13 0.10 -3.55 1.47
C ILE A 13 -1.40 -3.84 1.53
N LEU A 14 -1.72 -5.10 1.82
CA LEU A 14 -3.06 -5.63 1.93
C LEU A 14 -3.23 -6.40 3.23
N PRO A 15 -4.45 -6.56 3.74
CA PRO A 15 -4.70 -7.43 4.88
C PRO A 15 -4.44 -8.90 4.50
N LYS A 16 -3.94 -9.70 5.45
CA LYS A 16 -3.62 -11.11 5.27
C LYS A 16 -4.85 -11.96 4.93
N GLU A 17 -6.02 -11.55 5.42
CA GLU A 17 -7.32 -12.16 5.13
C GLU A 17 -8.04 -11.48 3.95
N TYR A 18 -7.31 -10.86 3.02
CA TYR A 18 -7.89 -10.36 1.77
C TYR A 18 -8.36 -11.53 0.87
N PRO A 19 -9.54 -11.47 0.22
CA PRO A 19 -10.49 -10.36 0.13
C PRO A 19 -11.61 -10.37 1.19
N GLU A 20 -11.57 -11.25 2.19
CA GLU A 20 -12.61 -11.32 3.24
C GLU A 20 -12.60 -10.09 4.14
N ILE A 21 -11.42 -9.49 4.35
CA ILE A 21 -11.23 -8.24 5.06
C ILE A 21 -10.78 -7.13 4.11
N HIS A 22 -11.43 -5.98 4.21
CA HIS A 22 -11.06 -4.77 3.48
C HIS A 22 -10.69 -3.65 4.45
N LEU A 23 -9.57 -2.98 4.18
CA LEU A 23 -9.17 -1.77 4.88
C LEU A 23 -10.10 -0.62 4.46
N ARG A 24 -10.70 0.06 5.45
CA ARG A 24 -11.46 1.28 5.22
C ARG A 24 -10.51 2.42 4.83
N PRO A 25 -10.98 3.50 4.21
CA PRO A 25 -10.13 4.66 3.93
C PRO A 25 -9.42 5.20 5.18
N GLU A 26 -10.10 5.19 6.33
CA GLU A 26 -9.52 5.57 7.64
C GLU A 26 -8.33 4.68 8.01
N ASP A 27 -8.47 3.38 7.79
CA ASP A 27 -7.43 2.39 8.02
C ASP A 27 -6.23 2.58 7.10
N LEU A 28 -6.45 2.90 5.82
CA LEU A 28 -5.37 3.13 4.86
C LEU A 28 -4.46 4.29 5.29
N SER A 29 -5.06 5.37 5.81
CA SER A 29 -4.30 6.51 6.34
C SER A 29 -3.53 6.16 7.61
N LEU A 30 -4.07 5.29 8.48
CA LEU A 30 -3.34 4.78 9.64
C LEU A 30 -2.17 3.89 9.25
N VAL A 31 -2.32 3.06 8.21
CA VAL A 31 -1.22 2.23 7.69
C VAL A 31 -0.12 3.13 7.10
N GLU A 32 -0.48 4.14 6.32
CA GLU A 32 0.49 5.12 5.81
C GLU A 32 1.22 5.82 6.96
N ASP A 33 0.50 6.36 7.94
CA ASP A 33 1.09 7.04 9.09
C ASP A 33 2.01 6.10 9.88
N ALA A 34 1.61 4.85 10.06
CA ALA A 34 2.44 3.83 10.70
C ALA A 34 3.74 3.57 9.92
N VAL A 35 3.67 3.50 8.58
CA VAL A 35 4.85 3.37 7.72
C VAL A 35 5.75 4.60 7.84
N ILE A 36 5.20 5.82 7.77
CA ILE A 36 5.93 7.09 7.95
C ILE A 36 6.58 7.15 9.34
N HIS A 37 5.89 6.66 10.37
CA HIS A 37 6.40 6.62 11.73
C HIS A 37 7.63 5.70 11.83
N GLU A 38 7.58 4.50 11.24
CA GLU A 38 8.75 3.61 11.18
C GLU A 38 9.90 4.23 10.37
N ILE A 39 9.60 5.00 9.32
CA ILE A 39 10.61 5.75 8.57
C ILE A 39 11.27 6.80 9.46
N ALA A 40 10.48 7.54 10.23
CA ALA A 40 10.92 8.58 11.13
C ALA A 40 11.69 8.05 12.35
N LEU A 41 11.38 6.83 12.82
CA LEU A 41 12.08 6.16 13.91
C LEU A 41 13.54 5.80 13.55
N GLY A 42 13.87 5.80 12.26
CA GLY A 42 15.22 5.57 11.78
C GLY A 42 15.33 4.22 11.13
N THR A 43 15.29 4.21 9.81
CA THR A 43 15.50 3.01 9.01
C THR A 43 16.99 2.75 8.83
N PRO A 44 17.43 1.49 8.89
CA PRO A 44 18.84 1.14 8.63
C PRO A 44 19.26 1.41 7.18
N CYS A 45 18.30 1.62 6.28
CA CYS A 45 18.51 1.88 4.86
C CYS A 45 17.85 3.20 4.48
N LYS A 46 18.41 3.95 3.52
CA LYS A 46 17.76 5.16 2.96
C LYS A 46 16.56 4.70 2.13
N VAL A 47 15.39 4.65 2.77
CA VAL A 47 14.15 4.28 2.11
C VAL A 47 13.70 5.41 1.18
N GLN A 48 13.47 5.09 -0.09
CA GLN A 48 13.05 6.05 -1.10
C GLN A 48 11.71 5.61 -1.71
N PHE A 49 10.69 6.41 -1.46
CA PHE A 49 9.35 6.21 -2.01
C PHE A 49 9.14 7.18 -3.18
N GLY A 50 8.74 6.64 -4.32
CA GLY A 50 8.33 7.40 -5.51
C GLY A 50 6.88 7.89 -5.43
N GLY A 51 6.04 7.22 -4.64
CA GLY A 51 4.65 7.62 -4.43
C GLY A 51 3.84 6.58 -3.65
N ILE A 52 2.69 7.00 -3.12
CA ILE A 52 1.72 6.13 -2.45
C ILE A 52 0.38 6.30 -3.16
N HIS A 53 -0.23 5.17 -3.51
CA HIS A 53 -1.50 5.06 -4.20
C HIS A 53 -2.51 4.35 -3.30
N PHE A 54 -3.49 5.10 -2.84
CA PHE A 54 -4.62 4.56 -2.08
C PHE A 54 -5.60 3.86 -3.01
N ARG A 55 -5.91 2.60 -2.71
CA ARG A 55 -6.97 1.83 -3.37
C ARG A 55 -7.98 1.35 -2.32
N PRO A 56 -9.26 1.16 -2.69
CA PRO A 56 -10.23 0.58 -1.76
C PRO A 56 -9.77 -0.83 -1.35
N GLY A 57 -9.49 -1.00 -0.06
CA GLY A 57 -9.06 -2.26 0.54
C GLY A 57 -7.55 -2.52 0.60
N HIS A 58 -6.69 -1.73 -0.05
CA HIS A 58 -5.22 -1.88 0.01
C HIS A 58 -4.48 -0.58 -0.39
N ILE A 59 -3.24 -0.40 0.03
CA ILE A 59 -2.38 0.68 -0.47
C ILE A 59 -1.29 0.10 -1.38
N ILE A 60 -0.91 0.84 -2.41
CA ILE A 60 0.22 0.50 -3.27
C ILE A 60 1.28 1.58 -3.09
N VAL A 61 2.48 1.17 -2.74
CA VAL A 61 3.62 2.04 -2.53
C VAL A 61 4.62 1.80 -3.66
N ASP A 62 5.00 2.85 -4.36
CA ASP A 62 6.04 2.84 -5.36
C ASP A 62 7.38 3.07 -4.64
N CYS A 63 8.22 2.04 -4.55
CA CYS A 63 9.56 2.09 -3.97
C CYS A 63 10.59 2.30 -5.07
N ILE A 64 11.48 3.29 -4.94
CA ILE A 64 12.52 3.54 -5.95
C ILE A 64 13.59 2.42 -5.95
N ASP A 65 13.84 1.84 -4.78
CA ASP A 65 14.86 0.81 -4.58
C ASP A 65 14.26 -0.53 -4.15
N GLU A 66 14.87 -1.63 -4.61
CA GLU A 66 14.54 -2.99 -4.18
C GLU A 66 14.75 -3.17 -2.66
N GLU A 67 15.75 -2.49 -2.08
CA GLU A 67 15.98 -2.50 -0.63
C GLU A 67 14.82 -1.84 0.13
N THR A 68 14.28 -0.74 -0.40
CA THR A 68 13.10 -0.08 0.18
C THR A 68 11.89 -1.00 0.10
N ALA A 69 11.71 -1.70 -1.01
CA ALA A 69 10.61 -2.63 -1.19
C ALA A 69 10.69 -3.83 -0.24
N LYS A 70 11.89 -4.39 -0.06
CA LYS A 70 12.15 -5.47 0.89
C LYS A 70 11.93 -5.02 2.32
N TRP A 71 12.46 -3.85 2.69
CA TRP A 71 12.25 -3.23 3.99
C TRP A 71 10.75 -3.05 4.28
N LEU A 72 10.01 -2.47 3.32
CA LEU A 72 8.57 -2.27 3.43
C LEU A 72 7.86 -3.61 3.62
N SER A 73 8.30 -4.67 2.91
CA SER A 73 7.75 -6.00 3.08
C SER A 73 8.03 -6.62 4.45
N GLU A 74 9.16 -6.30 5.07
CA GLU A 74 9.53 -6.80 6.39
C GLU A 74 8.87 -6.02 7.53
N ILE A 75 8.65 -4.72 7.35
CA ILE A 75 8.00 -3.87 8.36
C ILE A 75 6.48 -3.95 8.31
N THR A 76 5.88 -4.19 7.14
CA THR A 76 4.42 -4.32 6.98
C THR A 76 3.76 -5.26 8.02
N PRO A 77 4.23 -6.51 8.22
CA PRO A 77 3.68 -7.39 9.26
C PRO A 77 4.11 -7.02 10.69
N LYS A 78 5.07 -6.09 10.84
CA LYS A 78 5.63 -5.63 12.13
C LYS A 78 5.15 -4.24 12.53
N LEU A 79 4.26 -3.60 11.77
CA LEU A 79 3.71 -2.27 12.06
C LEU A 79 2.95 -2.30 13.39
N LYS A 80 3.63 -1.98 14.48
CA LYS A 80 3.05 -2.00 15.84
C LYS A 80 1.99 -0.92 16.05
N THR A 81 2.11 0.18 15.32
CA THR A 81 1.16 1.30 15.35
C THR A 81 -0.19 0.91 14.73
N TRP A 82 -0.19 -0.12 13.88
CA TRP A 82 -1.39 -0.68 13.30
C TRP A 82 -2.01 -1.72 14.25
N LYS A 83 -3.11 -1.34 14.91
CA LYS A 83 -3.91 -2.23 15.79
C LYS A 83 -5.04 -2.96 15.06
N GLY A 84 -5.03 -2.93 13.73
CA GLY A 84 -6.01 -3.63 12.93
C GLY A 84 -5.59 -5.07 12.64
N VAL A 85 -5.96 -5.53 11.46
CA VAL A 85 -5.73 -6.90 10.99
C VAL A 85 -4.29 -7.12 10.54
N ASP A 86 -3.78 -8.36 10.59
CA ASP A 86 -2.46 -8.67 10.05
C ASP A 86 -2.31 -8.13 8.61
N LEU A 87 -1.29 -7.31 8.38
CA LEU A 87 -0.96 -6.79 7.05
C LEU A 87 0.11 -7.66 6.40
N ARG A 88 -0.02 -7.85 5.09
CA ARG A 88 0.97 -8.49 4.23
C ARG A 88 1.36 -7.52 3.12
N ALA A 89 2.66 -7.50 2.83
CA ALA A 89 3.17 -6.85 1.65
C ALA A 89 3.32 -7.85 0.51
N CYS A 90 2.92 -7.45 -0.69
CA CYS A 90 3.14 -8.16 -1.94
C CYS A 90 3.99 -7.28 -2.86
N LEU A 91 5.01 -7.88 -3.47
CA LEU A 91 5.97 -7.19 -4.33
C LEU A 91 5.56 -7.34 -5.80
N GLY A 92 5.65 -6.25 -6.57
CA GLY A 92 5.59 -6.24 -8.02
C GLY A 92 4.38 -6.96 -8.62
N ASP A 93 4.63 -8.14 -9.20
CA ASP A 93 3.66 -8.91 -9.99
C ASP A 93 2.66 -9.70 -9.13
N GLU A 94 2.94 -9.88 -7.82
CA GLU A 94 1.99 -10.48 -6.87
C GLU A 94 0.88 -9.49 -6.45
N ILE A 95 0.99 -8.21 -6.83
CA ILE A 95 -0.04 -7.23 -6.53
C ILE A 95 -1.29 -7.60 -7.33
N PRO A 96 -2.43 -7.88 -6.67
CA PRO A 96 -3.66 -8.16 -7.39
C PRO A 96 -3.97 -6.96 -8.28
N ARG A 97 -3.92 -7.18 -9.60
CA ARG A 97 -4.31 -6.17 -10.59
C ARG A 97 -5.77 -5.86 -10.34
N ALA A 98 -6.01 -4.75 -9.65
CA ALA A 98 -7.33 -4.41 -9.20
C ALA A 98 -8.22 -4.11 -10.41
N HIS A 99 -8.98 -5.13 -10.86
CA HIS A 99 -10.14 -4.99 -11.73
C HIS A 99 -11.24 -4.30 -10.93
N ASN A 100 -11.04 -3.03 -10.58
CA ASN A 100 -12.07 -2.21 -9.97
C ASN A 100 -13.06 -1.85 -11.07
N ILE A 101 -14.21 -2.53 -11.11
CA ILE A 101 -15.38 -2.05 -11.84
C ILE A 101 -16.02 -1.00 -10.94
N THR A 102 -15.67 0.26 -11.15
CA THR A 102 -16.39 1.38 -10.55
C THR A 102 -17.74 1.51 -11.26
N VAL A 103 -18.75 0.79 -10.76
CA VAL A 103 -20.13 0.94 -11.23
C VAL A 103 -20.76 2.16 -10.58
N PHE A 104 -20.94 3.21 -11.37
CA PHE A 104 -21.69 4.39 -10.97
C PHE A 104 -23.18 4.04 -11.03
N PHE A 105 -23.80 3.79 -9.88
CA PHE A 105 -25.26 3.65 -9.83
C PHE A 105 -25.89 5.05 -9.89
N PRO A 106 -26.63 5.41 -10.96
CA PRO A 106 -27.42 6.63 -10.94
C PRO A 106 -28.45 6.48 -9.83
N ARG A 107 -28.47 7.43 -8.88
CA ARG A 107 -29.55 7.52 -7.90
C ARG A 107 -30.85 7.57 -8.67
N CYS A 108 -31.66 6.51 -8.59
CA CYS A 108 -33.04 6.55 -9.02
C CYS A 108 -33.75 7.59 -8.15
N THR A 109 -33.85 8.82 -8.64
CA THR A 109 -34.87 9.75 -8.19
C THR A 109 -36.19 9.20 -8.72
N GLY A 110 -36.80 8.30 -7.93
CA GLY A 110 -38.18 7.88 -8.15
C GLY A 110 -39.05 9.14 -8.18
N LYS A 111 -39.63 9.39 -9.35
CA LYS A 111 -40.80 10.27 -9.48
C LYS A 111 -42.05 9.46 -9.13
#